data_AF-A0ABD1JGI4-F1
#
_entry.id   AF-A0ABD1JGI4-F1
#
_cell.length_a   1.000
_cell.length_b   1.000
_cell.length_c   1.000
_cell.angle_alpha   90.00
_cell.angle_beta   90.00
_cell.angle_gamma   90.00
#
_symmetry.space_group_name_H-M   'P 1'
#
loop_
_entity.id
_entity.type
_entity.pdbx_description
1 polymer ?
#
loop_
_entity_poly.entity_id
_entity_poly.type
_entity_poly.pdbx_seq_one_letter_code
_entity_poly.pdbx_strand_id
1 'polypeptide(L)'
;MKMITLKTMVMLTVYLISGPCLVMSVIRVTGYVGGSAQITCPYDGGYEGYSKYLCRGECSYGNKDKPVQTEDQETCATSGRLSLHDDIKARVFTVTITGLTAGDSGKYWCGVKTGFGKYDVYTEVALNVSPAPQMTDAPLIAPQMTDAPLIAPKMRDAPCKTTGVTDAPSTTAFLTYEVDDVLASQQAGISNFFYLVVCSVAAGAGLLLTLAVVLGCFAVKKKKGSETHDDTTSFINPPAESGTTRQRRAFEVDPLYECLELKQCGAPQAEHEGVGQQSCGKHPLLMVRGSSGRGAENEYESMNNTLTKTGKAAKNECASMANALSKAGNVVENEYESMSNTCRKVRKADENEYESMANTLSKDKRSMGNEYESMANTLSRDKNSMENEYESMASTLSKGKKNMENEYESMASTLSKGKNSMENEYESMASTLSRDKRSMESEYESMANTFSRGKRSMENDHI
;
A
#
# COMPACT_ATOMS: atom_id res chain seq x y z
N MET A 1 -10.05 38.81 -19.91
CA MET A 1 -9.71 37.37 -19.80
C MET A 1 -8.65 37.08 -20.86
N LYS A 2 -7.42 36.72 -20.47
CA LYS A 2 -6.30 36.49 -21.41
C LYS A 2 -6.55 35.17 -22.16
N MET A 3 -6.54 35.22 -23.49
CA MET A 3 -6.73 34.05 -24.36
C MET A 3 -5.60 33.06 -24.10
N ILE A 4 -5.95 31.90 -23.56
CA ILE A 4 -5.08 30.74 -23.44
C ILE A 4 -4.66 30.38 -24.87
N THR A 5 -3.36 30.46 -25.17
CA THR A 5 -2.82 30.24 -26.52
C THR A 5 -3.03 28.80 -26.95
N LEU A 6 -3.22 28.56 -28.25
CA LEU A 6 -3.40 27.21 -28.81
C LEU A 6 -2.30 26.23 -28.35
N LYS A 7 -1.07 26.71 -28.17
CA LYS A 7 0.05 25.93 -27.59
C LYS A 7 -0.21 25.48 -26.16
N THR A 8 -0.80 26.31 -25.31
CA THR A 8 -1.13 25.93 -23.92
C THR A 8 -2.29 24.95 -23.87
N MET A 9 -3.27 25.04 -24.78
CA MET A 9 -4.33 24.02 -24.89
C MET A 9 -3.80 22.66 -25.38
N VAL A 10 -2.86 22.67 -26.34
CA VAL A 10 -2.22 21.43 -26.82
C VAL A 10 -1.33 20.80 -25.74
N MET A 11 -0.57 21.59 -24.97
CA MET A 11 0.25 21.05 -23.88
C MET A 11 -0.60 20.51 -22.72
N LEU A 12 -1.72 21.16 -22.37
CA LEU A 12 -2.63 20.66 -21.33
C LEU A 12 -3.31 19.36 -21.76
N THR A 13 -3.70 19.25 -23.03
CA THR A 13 -4.31 18.03 -23.58
C THR A 13 -3.29 16.90 -23.65
N VAL A 14 -2.06 17.15 -24.08
CA VAL A 14 -0.97 16.14 -24.04
C VAL A 14 -0.70 15.69 -22.59
N TYR A 15 -0.67 16.60 -21.62
CA TYR A 15 -0.48 16.27 -20.20
C TYR A 15 -1.62 15.43 -19.60
N LEU A 16 -2.86 15.65 -20.05
CA LEU A 16 -4.03 14.87 -19.63
C LEU A 16 -4.10 13.49 -20.32
N ILE A 17 -3.59 13.37 -21.54
CA ILE A 17 -3.50 12.10 -22.27
C ILE A 17 -2.28 11.28 -21.78
N SER A 18 -1.22 11.94 -21.32
CA SER A 18 -0.06 11.33 -20.67
C SER A 18 -0.26 11.12 -19.16
N GLY A 19 -1.50 10.89 -18.71
CA GLY A 19 -1.74 10.45 -17.34
C GLY A 19 -0.84 9.26 -17.00
N PRO A 20 -0.35 9.16 -15.75
CA PRO A 20 0.60 8.11 -15.37
C PRO A 20 0.05 6.75 -15.80
N CYS A 21 0.89 6.03 -16.55
CA CYS A 21 0.63 4.65 -16.95
C CYS A 21 0.25 3.89 -15.67
N LEU A 22 -0.98 3.38 -15.58
CA LEU A 22 -1.42 2.57 -14.46
C LEU A 22 -0.52 1.33 -14.45
N VAL A 23 0.48 1.33 -13.58
CA VAL A 23 1.32 0.16 -13.34
C VAL A 23 0.40 -0.95 -12.86
N MET A 24 0.18 -1.97 -13.70
CA MET A 24 -0.44 -3.20 -13.25
C MET A 24 0.53 -3.82 -12.24
N SER A 25 0.14 -3.83 -10.97
CA SER A 25 0.96 -4.39 -9.90
C SER A 25 1.06 -5.90 -10.06
N VAL A 26 2.29 -6.40 -10.23
CA VAL A 26 2.60 -7.83 -10.28
C VAL A 26 3.43 -8.17 -9.05
N ILE A 27 2.92 -9.08 -8.21
CA ILE A 27 3.64 -9.58 -7.04
C ILE A 27 4.66 -10.61 -7.53
N ARG A 28 5.95 -10.36 -7.31
CA ARG A 28 7.04 -11.29 -7.68
C ARG A 28 7.52 -12.03 -6.44
N VAL A 29 7.51 -13.35 -6.49
CA VAL A 29 7.95 -14.21 -5.39
C VAL A 29 8.99 -15.19 -5.91
N THR A 30 10.11 -15.31 -5.21
CA THR A 30 11.12 -16.33 -5.48
C THR A 30 11.13 -17.33 -4.33
N GLY A 31 11.09 -18.62 -4.65
CA GLY A 31 11.26 -19.71 -3.71
C GLY A 31 12.32 -20.70 -4.21
N TYR A 32 12.70 -21.64 -3.35
CA TYR A 32 13.68 -22.66 -3.67
C TYR A 32 13.07 -24.06 -3.59
N VAL A 33 13.51 -24.98 -4.44
CA VAL A 33 13.08 -26.39 -4.40
C VAL A 33 13.28 -26.98 -3.00
N GLY A 34 12.25 -27.64 -2.46
CA GLY A 34 12.18 -28.18 -1.11
C GLY A 34 11.79 -27.17 -0.03
N GLY A 35 11.91 -25.86 -0.30
CA GLY A 35 11.60 -24.78 0.63
C GLY A 35 10.12 -24.39 0.65
N SER A 36 9.85 -23.18 1.13
CA SER A 36 8.50 -22.59 1.12
C SER A 36 8.51 -21.20 0.49
N ALA A 37 7.37 -20.79 -0.05
CA ALA A 37 7.13 -19.43 -0.53
C ALA A 37 5.90 -18.84 0.16
N GLN A 38 5.98 -17.58 0.56
CA GLN A 38 4.85 -16.81 1.07
C GLN A 38 4.45 -15.77 0.02
N ILE A 39 3.18 -15.82 -0.37
CA ILE A 39 2.57 -14.91 -1.34
C ILE A 39 1.65 -13.97 -0.55
N THR A 40 2.02 -12.71 -0.46
CA THR A 40 1.30 -11.69 0.31
C THR A 40 0.42 -10.85 -0.62
N CYS A 41 -0.88 -10.88 -0.39
CA CYS A 41 -1.89 -10.30 -1.27
C CYS A 41 -2.66 -9.16 -0.55
N PRO A 42 -2.31 -7.88 -0.78
CA PRO A 42 -3.10 -6.77 -0.27
C PRO A 42 -4.45 -6.67 -0.99
N TYR A 43 -5.47 -6.16 -0.30
CA TYR A 43 -6.78 -5.89 -0.88
C TYR A 43 -7.42 -4.61 -0.33
N ASP A 44 -8.34 -4.03 -1.10
CA ASP A 44 -9.02 -2.78 -0.75
C ASP A 44 -10.03 -2.96 0.40
N GLY A 45 -10.33 -1.87 1.11
CA GLY A 45 -11.38 -1.87 2.12
C GLY A 45 -12.76 -2.21 1.55
N GLY A 46 -13.57 -2.92 2.32
CA GLY A 46 -14.89 -3.43 1.92
C GLY A 46 -14.91 -4.90 1.52
N TYR A 47 -13.74 -5.56 1.47
CA TYR A 47 -13.58 -6.99 1.17
C TYR A 47 -13.18 -7.85 2.37
N GLU A 48 -13.22 -7.30 3.59
CA GLU A 48 -12.81 -7.97 4.82
C GLU A 48 -13.55 -9.30 5.07
N GLY A 49 -14.85 -9.35 4.77
CA GLY A 49 -15.67 -10.57 4.92
C GLY A 49 -15.74 -11.46 3.69
N TYR A 50 -15.01 -11.13 2.63
CA TYR A 50 -15.13 -11.81 1.33
C TYR A 50 -14.13 -12.97 1.24
N SER A 51 -14.56 -14.08 0.66
CA SER A 51 -13.69 -15.23 0.37
C SER A 51 -12.43 -14.84 -0.41
N LYS A 52 -11.26 -15.28 0.09
CA LYS A 52 -9.94 -15.10 -0.52
C LYS A 52 -9.46 -16.42 -1.10
N TYR A 53 -8.72 -16.37 -2.20
CA TYR A 53 -8.16 -17.58 -2.80
C TYR A 53 -6.89 -17.31 -3.59
N LEU A 54 -6.06 -18.35 -3.74
CA LEU A 54 -5.02 -18.38 -4.76
C LEU A 54 -5.57 -19.10 -5.99
N CYS A 55 -5.34 -18.53 -7.17
CA CYS A 55 -5.67 -19.15 -8.44
C CYS A 55 -4.41 -19.47 -9.23
N ARG A 56 -4.34 -20.63 -9.87
CA ARG A 56 -3.19 -21.03 -10.68
C ARG A 56 -3.47 -20.86 -12.17
N GLY A 57 -2.51 -20.34 -12.93
CA GLY A 57 -2.60 -20.18 -14.39
C GLY A 57 -3.55 -19.07 -14.82
N GLU A 58 -4.28 -19.29 -15.91
CA GLU A 58 -5.22 -18.33 -16.48
C GLU A 58 -6.56 -18.37 -15.71
N CYS A 59 -6.74 -17.47 -14.73
CA CYS A 59 -7.88 -17.47 -13.81
C CYS A 59 -9.20 -16.92 -14.40
N SER A 60 -9.65 -17.53 -15.51
CA SER A 60 -10.79 -17.08 -16.32
C SER A 60 -12.16 -17.46 -15.72
N TYR A 61 -13.23 -16.83 -16.23
CA TYR A 61 -14.60 -17.11 -15.80
C TYR A 61 -15.02 -18.55 -16.22
N GLY A 62 -15.30 -19.41 -15.24
CA GLY A 62 -15.91 -20.74 -15.44
C GLY A 62 -15.06 -21.94 -15.01
N ASN A 63 -13.73 -21.88 -15.14
CA ASN A 63 -12.80 -22.97 -14.77
C ASN A 63 -11.59 -22.40 -14.03
N LYS A 64 -11.79 -21.93 -12.81
CA LYS A 64 -10.71 -21.41 -11.95
C LYS A 64 -10.04 -22.59 -11.24
N ASP A 65 -8.76 -22.81 -11.47
CA ASP A 65 -7.95 -23.68 -10.61
C ASP A 65 -7.64 -22.93 -9.31
N LYS A 66 -8.42 -23.22 -8.26
CA LYS A 66 -8.30 -22.59 -6.94
C LYS A 66 -7.75 -23.59 -5.93
N PRO A 67 -6.42 -23.82 -5.90
CA PRO A 67 -5.84 -24.82 -5.03
C PRO A 67 -6.08 -24.56 -3.53
N VAL A 68 -6.33 -23.31 -3.12
CA VAL A 68 -6.74 -22.95 -1.75
C VAL A 68 -7.69 -21.74 -1.77
N GLN A 69 -8.75 -21.81 -0.97
CA GLN A 69 -9.79 -20.78 -0.87
C GLN A 69 -10.41 -20.78 0.53
N THR A 70 -10.66 -19.61 1.11
CA THR A 70 -11.47 -19.46 2.32
C THR A 70 -12.96 -19.43 1.98
N GLU A 71 -13.82 -19.79 2.94
CA GLU A 71 -15.24 -19.44 2.83
C GLU A 71 -15.47 -17.96 3.16
N ASP A 72 -16.67 -17.44 2.90
CA ASP A 72 -17.00 -16.08 3.30
C ASP A 72 -16.94 -15.97 4.84
N GLN A 73 -16.46 -14.84 5.35
CA GLN A 73 -16.19 -14.58 6.78
C GLN A 73 -15.07 -15.40 7.44
N GLU A 74 -14.57 -16.46 6.79
CA GLU A 74 -13.45 -17.26 7.29
C GLU A 74 -12.10 -16.62 6.93
N THR A 75 -11.16 -16.65 7.88
CA THR A 75 -9.81 -16.05 7.73
C THR A 75 -8.73 -17.08 7.43
N CYS A 76 -9.11 -18.33 7.21
CA CYS A 76 -8.19 -19.45 7.28
C CYS A 76 -8.62 -20.55 6.32
N ALA A 77 -7.70 -21.07 5.51
CA ALA A 77 -7.92 -22.24 4.66
C ALA A 77 -6.63 -23.05 4.49
N THR A 78 -6.77 -24.36 4.34
CA THR A 78 -5.63 -25.26 4.06
C THR A 78 -6.03 -26.29 3.00
N SER A 79 -5.08 -26.62 2.13
CA SER A 79 -5.26 -27.62 1.07
C SER A 79 -3.91 -28.19 0.67
N GLY A 80 -3.62 -29.42 1.12
CA GLY A 80 -2.35 -30.09 0.88
C GLY A 80 -1.15 -29.28 1.37
N ARG A 81 -0.26 -28.89 0.45
CA ARG A 81 0.95 -28.09 0.74
C ARG A 81 0.68 -26.58 0.90
N LEU A 82 -0.56 -26.14 0.67
CA LEU A 82 -0.96 -24.73 0.69
C LEU A 82 -1.73 -24.39 1.96
N SER A 83 -1.40 -23.24 2.56
CA SER A 83 -2.21 -22.61 3.59
C SER A 83 -2.48 -21.15 3.23
N LEU A 84 -3.63 -20.63 3.62
CA LEU A 84 -4.05 -19.25 3.41
C LEU A 84 -4.51 -18.69 4.76
N HIS A 85 -4.00 -17.51 5.10
CA HIS A 85 -4.44 -16.74 6.27
C HIS A 85 -4.77 -15.29 5.87
N ASP A 86 -5.93 -14.80 6.28
CA ASP A 86 -6.39 -13.42 6.04
C ASP A 86 -6.24 -12.56 7.30
N ASP A 87 -5.32 -11.60 7.28
CA ASP A 87 -5.25 -10.54 8.29
C ASP A 87 -6.20 -9.42 7.88
N ILE A 88 -7.43 -9.52 8.39
CA ILE A 88 -8.51 -8.57 8.11
C ILE A 88 -8.13 -7.14 8.50
N LYS A 89 -7.37 -6.94 9.59
CA LYS A 89 -7.01 -5.61 10.07
C LYS A 89 -5.99 -4.95 9.16
N ALA A 90 -5.00 -5.73 8.70
CA ALA A 90 -4.01 -5.27 7.73
C ALA A 90 -4.58 -5.16 6.31
N ARG A 91 -5.71 -5.83 6.03
CA ARG A 91 -6.28 -6.04 4.69
C ARG A 91 -5.30 -6.73 3.75
N VAL A 92 -4.69 -7.79 4.26
CA VAL A 92 -3.69 -8.58 3.56
C VAL A 92 -3.94 -10.05 3.86
N PHE A 93 -4.10 -10.86 2.82
CA PHE A 93 -4.09 -12.31 2.98
C PHE A 93 -2.79 -12.90 2.46
N THR A 94 -2.26 -13.89 3.15
CA THR A 94 -0.99 -14.54 2.85
C THR A 94 -1.24 -16.00 2.51
N VAL A 95 -0.68 -16.45 1.39
CA VAL A 95 -0.71 -17.85 0.96
C VAL A 95 0.69 -18.44 1.08
N THR A 96 0.84 -19.49 1.87
CA THR A 96 2.10 -20.22 2.02
C THR A 96 2.06 -21.52 1.23
N ILE A 97 3.04 -21.74 0.37
CA ILE A 97 3.25 -23.00 -0.35
C ILE A 97 4.49 -23.67 0.22
N THR A 98 4.34 -24.86 0.79
CA THR A 98 5.44 -25.64 1.39
C THR A 98 5.96 -26.71 0.43
N GLY A 99 7.19 -27.18 0.65
CA GLY A 99 7.81 -28.27 -0.12
C GLY A 99 7.83 -27.98 -1.63
N LEU A 100 8.27 -26.77 -2.02
CA LEU A 100 8.25 -26.30 -3.40
C LEU A 100 8.95 -27.26 -4.36
N THR A 101 8.39 -27.41 -5.55
CA THR A 101 9.01 -28.13 -6.66
C THR A 101 9.25 -27.15 -7.81
N ALA A 102 10.17 -27.46 -8.72
CA ALA A 102 10.40 -26.61 -9.89
C ALA A 102 9.11 -26.37 -10.72
N GLY A 103 8.21 -27.36 -10.73
CA GLY A 103 6.91 -27.29 -11.38
C GLY A 103 5.88 -26.38 -10.70
N ASP A 104 6.15 -25.89 -9.48
CA ASP A 104 5.31 -24.89 -8.83
C ASP A 104 5.54 -23.48 -9.41
N SER A 105 6.61 -23.27 -10.18
CA SER A 105 6.85 -21.99 -10.88
C SER A 105 5.74 -21.67 -11.86
N GLY A 106 5.37 -20.39 -11.96
CA GLY A 106 4.42 -19.92 -12.96
C GLY A 106 3.61 -18.71 -12.52
N LYS A 107 2.58 -18.43 -13.32
CA LYS A 107 1.61 -17.37 -13.06
C LYS A 107 0.52 -17.85 -12.09
N TYR A 108 0.24 -17.03 -11.11
CA TYR A 108 -0.85 -17.18 -10.15
C TYR A 108 -1.63 -15.87 -10.04
N TRP A 109 -2.77 -15.92 -9.36
CA TRP A 109 -3.57 -14.74 -9.04
C TRP A 109 -4.04 -14.79 -7.59
N CYS A 110 -3.81 -13.71 -6.86
CA CYS A 110 -4.55 -13.42 -5.64
C CYS A 110 -5.98 -13.05 -6.04
N GLY A 111 -6.98 -13.79 -5.54
CA GLY A 111 -8.38 -13.58 -5.88
C GLY A 111 -9.24 -13.21 -4.68
N VAL A 112 -10.09 -12.20 -4.84
CA VAL A 112 -11.16 -11.86 -3.89
C VAL A 112 -12.50 -12.11 -4.57
N LYS A 113 -13.32 -13.00 -3.99
CA LYS A 113 -14.60 -13.42 -4.59
C LYS A 113 -15.70 -12.40 -4.31
N THR A 114 -16.15 -11.65 -5.31
CA THR A 114 -17.08 -10.50 -5.12
C THR A 114 -18.58 -10.84 -5.19
N GLY A 115 -18.92 -12.10 -5.46
CA GLY A 115 -20.29 -12.61 -5.44
C GLY A 115 -20.87 -12.92 -6.83
N PHE A 116 -22.12 -13.38 -6.86
CA PHE A 116 -22.79 -13.82 -8.10
C PHE A 116 -22.98 -12.65 -9.09
N GLY A 117 -22.56 -12.85 -10.35
CA GLY A 117 -22.73 -11.87 -11.44
C GLY A 117 -21.73 -10.72 -11.43
N LYS A 118 -20.73 -10.72 -10.53
CA LYS A 118 -19.66 -9.73 -10.48
C LYS A 118 -18.31 -10.36 -10.82
N TYR A 119 -17.38 -9.53 -11.30
CA TYR A 119 -16.00 -9.94 -11.53
C TYR A 119 -15.26 -9.96 -10.20
N ASP A 120 -14.54 -11.05 -9.95
CA ASP A 120 -13.61 -11.15 -8.83
C ASP A 120 -12.48 -10.13 -9.00
N VAL A 121 -11.93 -9.67 -7.88
CA VAL A 121 -10.76 -8.79 -7.89
C VAL A 121 -9.52 -9.69 -7.97
N TYR A 122 -8.59 -9.31 -8.84
CA TYR A 122 -7.39 -10.08 -9.10
C TYR A 122 -6.12 -9.24 -9.02
N THR A 123 -5.08 -9.81 -8.42
CA THR A 123 -3.71 -9.30 -8.47
C THR A 123 -2.80 -10.39 -9.02
N GLU A 124 -2.02 -10.08 -10.05
CA GLU A 124 -1.14 -11.06 -10.68
C GLU A 124 0.04 -11.39 -9.76
N VAL A 125 0.42 -12.66 -9.73
CA VAL A 125 1.57 -13.18 -9.00
C VAL A 125 2.46 -13.96 -9.97
N ALA A 126 3.75 -13.66 -9.97
CA ALA A 126 4.77 -14.43 -10.66
C ALA A 126 5.63 -15.16 -9.61
N LEU A 127 5.45 -16.49 -9.52
CA LEU A 127 6.25 -17.35 -8.64
C LEU A 127 7.38 -18.00 -9.46
N ASN A 128 8.63 -17.75 -9.04
CA ASN A 128 9.81 -18.39 -9.60
C ASN A 128 10.41 -19.36 -8.58
N VAL A 129 10.56 -20.63 -8.92
CA VAL A 129 11.20 -21.63 -8.07
C VAL A 129 12.55 -22.03 -8.66
N SER A 130 13.63 -21.67 -7.97
CA SER A 130 15.01 -22.00 -8.37
C SER A 130 15.56 -23.19 -7.58
N PRO A 131 16.59 -23.89 -8.08
CA PRO A 131 17.31 -24.88 -7.28
C PRO A 131 17.86 -24.25 -6.01
N ALA A 132 17.77 -24.97 -4.88
CA ALA A 132 18.39 -24.51 -3.64
C ALA A 132 19.89 -24.26 -3.88
N PRO A 133 20.46 -23.14 -3.40
CA PRO A 133 21.90 -22.95 -3.40
C PRO A 133 22.52 -24.14 -2.67
N GLN A 134 23.36 -24.90 -3.36
CA GLN A 134 24.11 -25.95 -2.67
C GLN A 134 25.08 -25.24 -1.73
N MET A 135 24.93 -25.48 -0.43
CA MET A 135 25.97 -25.14 0.52
C MET A 135 27.18 -26.01 0.16
N THR A 136 28.12 -25.45 -0.59
CA THR A 136 29.47 -25.99 -0.67
C THR A 136 30.00 -26.13 0.75
N ASP A 137 30.39 -27.35 1.13
CA ASP A 137 30.91 -27.71 2.45
C ASP A 137 31.93 -26.68 2.96
N ALA A 138 31.48 -25.77 3.82
CA ALA A 138 32.35 -24.96 4.65
C ALA A 138 32.65 -25.75 5.95
N PRO A 139 33.89 -25.77 6.45
CA PRO A 139 34.25 -26.56 7.63
C PRO A 139 33.42 -26.15 8.85
N LEU A 140 32.83 -27.12 9.55
CA LEU A 140 32.21 -26.91 10.85
C LEU A 140 33.23 -26.32 11.83
N ILE A 141 33.07 -25.04 12.16
CA ILE A 141 33.49 -24.53 13.47
C ILE A 141 32.20 -24.30 14.25
N ALA A 142 31.94 -25.21 15.20
CA ALA A 142 30.79 -25.13 16.09
C ALA A 142 30.92 -23.89 17.01
N PRO A 143 29.91 -23.02 17.11
CA PRO A 143 29.82 -22.07 18.20
C PRO A 143 29.30 -22.80 19.45
N GLN A 144 29.93 -22.53 20.58
CA GLN A 144 29.58 -23.09 21.87
C GLN A 144 28.23 -22.54 22.35
N MET A 145 27.35 -23.42 22.80
CA MET A 145 26.10 -23.04 23.46
C MET A 145 26.41 -22.48 24.85
N THR A 146 25.99 -21.24 25.09
CA THR A 146 25.80 -20.72 26.45
C THR A 146 24.31 -20.57 26.68
N ASP A 147 23.78 -21.34 27.64
CA ASP A 147 22.38 -21.33 28.07
C ASP A 147 21.97 -19.93 28.58
N ALA A 148 20.92 -19.37 27.97
CA ALA A 148 20.13 -18.29 28.53
C ALA A 148 18.65 -18.68 28.44
N PRO A 149 17.84 -18.51 29.51
CA PRO A 149 16.46 -18.96 29.52
C PRO A 149 15.57 -18.00 28.70
N LEU A 150 14.84 -18.57 27.73
CA LEU A 150 13.78 -17.90 26.98
C LEU A 150 12.55 -17.66 27.87
N ILE A 151 12.26 -16.40 28.20
CA ILE A 151 10.90 -15.97 28.53
C ILE A 151 10.24 -15.60 27.21
N ALA A 152 9.33 -16.45 26.73
CA ALA A 152 8.56 -16.20 25.53
C ALA A 152 7.51 -15.08 25.77
N PRO A 153 7.40 -14.07 24.88
CA PRO A 153 6.28 -13.15 24.91
C PRO A 153 5.03 -13.84 24.35
N LYS A 154 3.92 -13.71 25.10
CA LYS A 154 2.62 -14.23 24.73
C LYS A 154 1.95 -13.27 23.75
N MET A 155 2.08 -13.49 22.44
CA MET A 155 1.19 -12.86 21.46
C MET A 155 -0.12 -13.64 21.38
N ARG A 156 -1.22 -12.92 21.58
CA ARG A 156 -2.59 -13.38 21.34
C ARG A 156 -2.92 -13.06 19.88
N ASP A 157 -3.09 -14.10 19.08
CA ASP A 157 -4.21 -14.33 18.17
C ASP A 157 -4.12 -15.79 17.68
N ALA A 158 -5.25 -16.45 17.47
CA ALA A 158 -5.35 -17.91 17.37
C ALA A 158 -4.62 -18.46 16.13
N PRO A 159 -3.75 -19.48 16.25
CA PRO A 159 -3.21 -20.17 15.09
C PRO A 159 -4.32 -20.98 14.41
N CYS A 160 -4.39 -20.85 13.08
CA CYS A 160 -5.06 -21.80 12.21
C CYS A 160 -4.67 -23.24 12.62
N LYS A 161 -5.62 -24.13 12.91
CA LYS A 161 -5.33 -25.50 13.36
C LYS A 161 -4.61 -26.27 12.26
N THR A 162 -3.29 -26.43 12.37
CA THR A 162 -2.50 -27.35 11.54
C THR A 162 -2.56 -28.75 12.13
N THR A 163 -3.19 -29.69 11.44
CA THR A 163 -2.96 -31.12 11.66
C THR A 163 -1.60 -31.49 11.08
N GLY A 164 -0.77 -32.14 11.91
CA GLY A 164 0.69 -32.14 11.78
C GLY A 164 1.29 -32.77 10.53
N VAL A 165 2.42 -32.19 10.13
CA VAL A 165 3.52 -32.85 9.42
C VAL A 165 4.82 -32.32 10.05
N THR A 166 5.70 -33.26 10.40
CA THR A 166 6.97 -33.12 11.11
C THR A 166 7.96 -32.13 10.50
N ASP A 167 8.68 -31.45 11.39
CA ASP A 167 9.68 -30.41 11.13
C ASP A 167 10.84 -30.85 10.22
N ALA A 168 11.22 -29.94 9.32
CA ALA A 168 12.51 -29.87 8.64
C ALA A 168 12.97 -28.40 8.63
N PRO A 169 14.28 -28.11 8.68
CA PRO A 169 14.78 -26.80 9.09
C PRO A 169 14.38 -25.70 8.10
N SER A 170 13.67 -24.69 8.60
CA SER A 170 13.32 -23.49 7.84
C SER A 170 14.57 -22.68 7.51
N THR A 171 14.99 -22.73 6.25
CA THR A 171 15.87 -21.70 5.68
C THR A 171 14.96 -20.62 5.13
N THR A 172 14.63 -19.63 5.96
CA THR A 172 13.80 -18.49 5.58
C THR A 172 14.62 -17.61 4.63
N ALA A 173 14.27 -17.60 3.34
CA ALA A 173 14.82 -16.63 2.40
C ALA A 173 14.24 -15.25 2.77
N PHE A 174 15.14 -14.33 3.13
CA PHE A 174 14.80 -12.94 3.37
C PHE A 174 14.22 -12.30 2.11
N LEU A 175 13.16 -11.53 2.30
CA LEU A 175 12.54 -10.71 1.28
C LEU A 175 13.57 -9.67 0.81
N THR A 176 13.93 -9.66 -0.47
CA THR A 176 14.44 -8.45 -1.12
C THR A 176 13.25 -7.55 -1.40
N TYR A 177 12.90 -6.70 -0.43
CA TYR A 177 11.98 -5.59 -0.65
C TYR A 177 12.74 -4.46 -1.33
N GLU A 178 12.36 -4.13 -2.56
CA GLU A 178 12.52 -2.76 -3.08
C GLU A 178 11.40 -1.93 -2.45
N VAL A 179 11.75 -1.13 -1.43
CA VAL A 179 10.86 -0.15 -0.80
C VAL A 179 10.90 1.16 -1.58
N ASP A 180 10.33 1.15 -2.78
CA ASP A 180 9.82 2.37 -3.41
C ASP A 180 8.38 2.04 -3.84
N ASP A 181 7.42 2.86 -3.42
CA ASP A 181 6.01 2.89 -3.90
C ASP A 181 4.88 2.28 -3.02
N VAL A 182 4.92 2.43 -1.69
CA VAL A 182 3.74 2.12 -0.83
C VAL A 182 3.07 3.36 -0.21
N LEU A 183 3.55 4.59 -0.48
CA LEU A 183 2.88 5.81 0.00
C LEU A 183 2.05 6.57 -1.07
N ALA A 184 1.96 6.08 -2.30
CA ALA A 184 1.22 6.75 -3.39
C ALA A 184 -0.12 6.07 -3.79
N SER A 185 -0.59 5.07 -3.06
CA SER A 185 -1.85 4.36 -3.37
C SER A 185 -2.99 4.81 -2.45
N GLN A 186 -3.30 6.09 -2.45
CA GLN A 186 -4.61 6.58 -2.04
C GLN A 186 -5.26 7.19 -3.28
N GLN A 187 -6.27 6.49 -3.80
CA GLN A 187 -7.14 6.84 -4.94
C GLN A 187 -6.85 6.15 -6.29
N ALA A 188 -7.13 4.85 -6.42
CA ALA A 188 -7.50 4.25 -7.72
C ALA A 188 -8.15 2.87 -7.54
N GLY A 189 -9.40 2.84 -7.07
CA GLY A 189 -10.05 1.59 -6.67
C GLY A 189 -11.39 1.26 -7.32
N ILE A 190 -12.00 2.07 -8.19
CA ILE A 190 -13.17 1.63 -8.98
C ILE A 190 -13.32 2.53 -10.21
N SER A 191 -13.53 1.91 -11.39
CA SER A 191 -13.73 2.51 -12.72
C SER A 191 -12.47 2.62 -13.59
N ASN A 192 -11.89 1.49 -14.00
CA ASN A 192 -10.89 1.47 -15.10
C ASN A 192 -11.47 0.97 -16.42
N PHE A 193 -12.47 0.07 -16.43
CA PHE A 193 -13.12 -0.33 -17.69
C PHE A 193 -14.15 0.70 -18.17
N PHE A 194 -14.96 1.25 -17.25
CA PHE A 194 -15.88 2.36 -17.57
C PHE A 194 -15.10 3.62 -17.95
N TYR A 195 -13.98 3.96 -17.30
CA TYR A 195 -13.12 5.06 -17.76
C TYR A 195 -12.39 4.76 -19.07
N LEU A 196 -11.93 3.54 -19.36
CA LEU A 196 -11.34 3.24 -20.68
C LEU A 196 -12.36 3.38 -21.82
N VAL A 197 -13.59 2.90 -21.60
CA VAL A 197 -14.69 3.05 -22.57
C VAL A 197 -15.11 4.52 -22.66
N VAL A 198 -15.27 5.23 -21.55
CA VAL A 198 -15.60 6.67 -21.55
C VAL A 198 -14.47 7.52 -22.12
N CYS A 199 -13.20 7.20 -21.89
CA CYS A 199 -12.03 7.90 -22.45
C CYS A 199 -11.87 7.60 -23.94
N SER A 200 -12.16 6.38 -24.42
CA SER A 200 -12.15 6.09 -25.86
C SER A 200 -13.30 6.79 -26.61
N VAL A 201 -14.49 6.87 -26.00
CA VAL A 201 -15.63 7.60 -26.54
C VAL A 201 -15.41 9.12 -26.47
N ALA A 202 -14.82 9.63 -25.38
CA ALA A 202 -14.47 11.05 -25.22
C ALA A 202 -13.31 11.48 -26.12
N ALA A 203 -12.30 10.62 -26.33
CA ALA A 203 -11.22 10.87 -27.29
C ALA A 203 -11.75 10.85 -28.74
N GLY A 204 -12.67 9.94 -29.05
CA GLY A 204 -13.36 9.91 -30.35
C GLY A 204 -14.21 11.16 -30.59
N ALA A 205 -15.01 11.58 -29.60
CA ALA A 205 -15.82 12.79 -29.67
C ALA A 205 -14.97 14.06 -29.73
N GLY A 206 -13.85 14.11 -28.99
CA GLY A 206 -12.89 15.22 -29.00
C GLY A 206 -12.16 15.35 -30.34
N LEU A 207 -11.77 14.23 -30.95
CA LEU A 207 -11.15 14.22 -32.29
C LEU A 207 -12.15 14.68 -33.37
N LEU A 208 -13.41 14.24 -33.26
CA LEU A 208 -14.46 14.67 -34.19
C LEU A 208 -14.82 16.16 -34.03
N LEU A 209 -14.90 16.66 -32.80
CA LEU A 209 -15.16 18.08 -32.54
C LEU A 209 -13.99 18.97 -32.99
N THR A 210 -12.75 18.54 -32.80
CA THR A 210 -11.57 19.29 -33.27
C THR A 210 -11.48 19.29 -34.80
N LEU A 211 -11.76 18.17 -35.47
CA LEU A 211 -11.88 18.12 -36.93
C LEU A 211 -13.01 19.01 -37.45
N ALA A 212 -14.18 19.03 -36.79
CA ALA A 212 -15.29 19.89 -37.14
C ALA A 212 -14.96 21.39 -36.98
N VAL A 213 -14.22 21.77 -35.92
CA VAL A 213 -13.75 23.15 -35.71
C VAL A 213 -12.69 23.53 -36.76
N VAL A 214 -11.75 22.65 -37.09
CA VAL A 214 -10.75 22.90 -38.13
C VAL A 214 -11.40 23.06 -39.50
N LEU A 215 -12.34 22.17 -39.86
CA LEU A 215 -13.13 22.27 -41.10
C LEU A 215 -14.02 23.52 -41.11
N GLY A 216 -14.61 23.88 -39.97
CA GLY A 216 -15.36 25.11 -39.79
C GLY A 216 -14.49 26.36 -39.97
N CYS A 217 -13.28 26.39 -39.41
CA CYS A 217 -12.32 27.48 -39.61
C CYS A 217 -11.86 27.58 -41.08
N PHE A 218 -11.69 26.44 -41.78
CA PHE A 218 -11.41 26.41 -43.22
C PHE A 218 -12.60 26.92 -44.04
N ALA A 219 -13.84 26.54 -43.69
CA ALA A 219 -15.06 27.01 -44.34
C ALA A 219 -15.29 28.51 -44.11
N VAL A 220 -15.03 29.01 -42.90
CA VAL A 220 -15.10 30.45 -42.57
C VAL A 220 -14.03 31.25 -43.29
N LYS A 221 -12.81 30.70 -43.48
CA LYS A 221 -11.79 31.31 -44.34
C LYS A 221 -12.18 31.30 -45.82
N LYS A 222 -12.86 30.24 -46.30
CA LYS A 222 -13.34 30.14 -47.68
C LYS A 222 -14.52 31.09 -47.97
N LYS A 223 -15.31 31.42 -46.95
CA LYS A 223 -16.47 32.33 -47.06
C LYS A 223 -16.12 33.82 -46.91
N LYS A 224 -14.88 34.17 -46.55
CA LYS A 224 -14.41 35.57 -46.42
C LYS A 224 -13.82 36.17 -47.71
N GLY A 225 -13.92 35.46 -48.84
CA GLY A 225 -13.44 35.90 -50.16
C GLY A 225 -14.51 36.29 -51.17
N SER A 226 -15.77 36.55 -50.75
CA SER A 226 -16.85 37.01 -51.65
C SER A 226 -17.70 38.06 -50.94
N GLU A 227 -18.04 39.10 -51.70
CA GLU A 227 -18.45 40.46 -51.34
C GLU A 227 -19.84 40.72 -50.69
N THR A 228 -19.92 41.94 -50.14
CA THR A 228 -21.00 42.98 -50.14
C THR A 228 -22.30 42.89 -49.30
N HIS A 229 -22.46 43.94 -48.47
CA HIS A 229 -23.58 44.90 -48.30
C HIS A 229 -25.01 44.46 -48.70
N ASP A 230 -25.96 44.42 -47.74
CA ASP A 230 -27.04 45.43 -47.59
C ASP A 230 -28.02 45.14 -46.43
N ASP A 231 -28.69 46.22 -46.02
CA ASP A 231 -29.55 46.44 -44.83
C ASP A 231 -30.83 45.59 -44.67
N THR A 232 -31.30 45.43 -43.42
CA THR A 232 -32.61 45.91 -42.91
C THR A 232 -33.17 45.09 -41.72
N THR A 233 -33.17 45.75 -40.55
CA THR A 233 -34.21 45.90 -39.49
C THR A 233 -35.33 44.86 -39.26
N SER A 234 -35.42 44.34 -38.02
CA SER A 234 -36.63 44.38 -37.14
C SER A 234 -36.30 43.73 -35.77
N PHE A 235 -36.24 44.49 -34.67
CA PHE A 235 -37.30 44.71 -33.67
C PHE A 235 -37.96 43.43 -33.13
N ILE A 236 -37.62 43.02 -31.88
CA ILE A 236 -38.51 42.92 -30.69
C ILE A 236 -37.62 42.92 -29.42
N ASN A 237 -37.95 43.79 -28.46
CA ASN A 237 -37.35 43.93 -27.13
C ASN A 237 -38.08 43.05 -26.07
N PRO A 238 -37.48 42.82 -24.88
CA PRO A 238 -37.85 41.79 -23.91
C PRO A 238 -38.89 42.27 -22.87
N PRO A 239 -39.32 41.41 -21.92
CA PRO A 239 -39.77 41.90 -20.63
C PRO A 239 -38.89 41.42 -19.48
N ALA A 240 -38.82 42.30 -18.48
CA ALA A 240 -38.11 42.19 -17.23
C ALA A 240 -39.05 41.83 -16.06
N GLU A 241 -38.42 41.51 -14.92
CA GLU A 241 -38.84 41.75 -13.52
C GLU A 241 -39.97 40.94 -12.82
N SER A 242 -39.59 40.31 -11.69
CA SER A 242 -40.05 40.57 -10.29
C SER A 242 -39.55 39.40 -9.41
N GLY A 243 -38.82 39.57 -8.28
CA GLY A 243 -39.26 40.08 -6.97
C GLY A 243 -40.11 39.01 -6.24
N THR A 244 -39.96 38.58 -4.98
CA THR A 244 -39.17 38.92 -3.78
C THR A 244 -39.45 37.83 -2.70
N THR A 245 -38.68 37.83 -1.59
CA THR A 245 -39.07 37.46 -0.19
C THR A 245 -38.98 36.01 0.34
N ARG A 246 -37.88 35.76 1.08
CA ARG A 246 -37.74 35.26 2.48
C ARG A 246 -38.94 34.59 3.18
N GLN A 247 -38.76 33.35 3.66
CA GLN A 247 -39.36 32.91 4.92
C GLN A 247 -38.55 31.83 5.65
N ARG A 248 -38.26 32.10 6.94
CA ARG A 248 -37.82 31.12 7.95
C ARG A 248 -39.00 30.24 8.38
N ARG A 249 -38.73 28.97 8.65
CA ARG A 249 -39.24 28.14 9.77
C ARG A 249 -38.19 27.02 9.93
N ALA A 250 -37.39 26.96 10.99
CA ALA A 250 -37.74 26.58 12.36
C ALA A 250 -38.53 25.26 12.39
N PHE A 251 -37.81 24.15 12.55
CA PHE A 251 -38.33 22.92 13.14
C PHE A 251 -37.28 22.42 14.13
N GLU A 252 -37.76 22.15 15.33
CA GLU A 252 -37.06 21.86 16.57
C GLU A 252 -37.27 20.37 16.86
N VAL A 253 -36.19 19.61 17.07
CA VAL A 253 -36.18 18.45 17.96
C VAL A 253 -34.77 18.25 18.49
N ASP A 254 -34.71 18.10 19.81
CA ASP A 254 -33.57 18.17 20.72
C ASP A 254 -32.98 16.75 21.00
N PRO A 255 -32.01 16.54 21.91
CA PRO A 255 -30.72 15.92 21.61
C PRO A 255 -30.50 14.56 22.30
N LEU A 256 -29.59 13.73 21.79
CA LEU A 256 -29.06 12.57 22.53
C LEU A 256 -27.62 12.26 22.11
N TYR A 257 -26.69 12.68 22.96
CA TYR A 257 -25.40 12.06 23.35
C TYR A 257 -24.33 13.12 23.58
N GLU A 258 -24.19 13.59 24.82
CA GLU A 258 -22.88 14.00 25.33
C GLU A 258 -22.82 13.90 26.86
N CYS A 259 -21.61 13.60 27.34
CA CYS A 259 -21.10 13.58 28.72
C CYS A 259 -21.24 12.29 29.55
N LEU A 260 -20.10 11.61 29.73
CA LEU A 260 -19.60 11.19 31.05
C LEU A 260 -18.06 11.15 31.01
N GLU A 261 -17.44 12.33 31.07
CA GLU A 261 -16.09 12.46 31.64
C GLU A 261 -16.20 12.29 33.17
N LEU A 262 -15.74 11.15 33.69
CA LEU A 262 -15.48 10.99 35.11
C LEU A 262 -14.14 11.62 35.46
N LYS A 263 -14.14 12.95 35.68
CA LYS A 263 -13.12 13.59 36.52
C LYS A 263 -13.51 13.41 37.98
N GLN A 264 -12.71 12.59 38.66
CA GLN A 264 -12.78 12.28 40.06
C GLN A 264 -12.37 13.46 40.97
N CYS A 265 -13.14 13.58 42.05
CA CYS A 265 -12.75 13.96 43.40
C CYS A 265 -12.39 15.43 43.70
N GLY A 266 -13.43 16.25 43.86
CA GLY A 266 -13.39 17.36 44.82
C GLY A 266 -13.74 16.85 46.22
N ALA A 267 -12.83 17.04 47.18
CA ALA A 267 -13.12 16.88 48.60
C ALA A 267 -14.15 17.93 49.05
N PRO A 268 -15.13 17.60 49.92
CA PRO A 268 -15.84 18.64 50.66
C PRO A 268 -15.07 18.95 51.94
N GLN A 269 -14.74 20.24 52.08
CA GLN A 269 -14.23 20.84 53.30
C GLN A 269 -15.24 20.65 54.43
N ALA A 270 -14.70 20.44 55.64
CA ALA A 270 -15.42 20.50 56.88
C ALA A 270 -16.07 21.89 57.06
N GLU A 271 -17.40 21.93 57.12
CA GLU A 271 -18.13 23.02 57.75
C GLU A 271 -18.80 22.50 59.01
N HIS A 272 -18.24 22.94 60.14
CA HIS A 272 -18.84 22.91 61.45
C HIS A 272 -20.14 23.73 61.43
N GLU A 273 -21.30 23.10 61.22
CA GLU A 273 -22.57 23.69 61.62
C GLU A 273 -22.96 23.15 63.00
N GLY A 274 -22.88 24.06 63.98
CA GLY A 274 -23.27 23.80 65.35
C GLY A 274 -24.72 23.37 65.43
N VAL A 275 -24.95 22.19 66.03
CA VAL A 275 -26.27 21.80 66.52
C VAL A 275 -26.64 22.80 67.60
N GLY A 276 -27.47 23.77 67.22
CA GLY A 276 -28.12 24.70 68.12
C GLY A 276 -28.80 23.90 69.24
N GLN A 277 -28.39 24.17 70.48
CA GLN A 277 -29.15 23.79 71.65
C GLN A 277 -30.54 24.41 71.53
N GLN A 278 -31.50 23.63 71.03
CA GLN A 278 -32.90 23.99 71.10
C GLN A 278 -33.29 23.86 72.57
N SER A 279 -33.16 24.99 73.27
CA SER A 279 -33.74 25.27 74.57
C SER A 279 -35.18 24.75 74.57
N CYS A 280 -35.45 23.71 75.36
CA CYS A 280 -36.81 23.37 75.71
C CYS A 280 -37.39 24.57 76.45
N GLY A 281 -38.22 25.35 75.75
CA GLY A 281 -38.90 26.51 76.29
C GLY A 281 -39.62 26.13 77.58
N LYS A 282 -39.40 26.94 78.62
CA LYS A 282 -40.24 26.96 79.82
C LYS A 282 -41.68 27.26 79.36
N HIS A 283 -42.54 26.24 79.35
CA HIS A 283 -43.98 26.46 79.28
C HIS A 283 -44.43 27.06 80.63
N PRO A 284 -45.21 28.15 80.66
CA PRO A 284 -45.73 28.68 81.91
C PRO A 284 -46.73 27.68 82.50
N LEU A 285 -46.47 27.26 83.74
CA LEU A 285 -47.44 26.53 84.57
C LEU A 285 -48.73 27.35 84.64
N LEU A 286 -49.79 26.84 84.04
CA LEU A 286 -51.15 27.35 84.22
C LEU A 286 -51.51 27.21 85.70
N MET A 287 -51.61 28.35 86.38
CA MET A 287 -52.14 28.45 87.75
C MET A 287 -53.61 28.01 87.76
N VAL A 288 -53.89 26.81 88.26
CA VAL A 288 -55.25 26.42 88.67
C VAL A 288 -55.41 26.81 90.14
N ARG A 289 -56.24 27.82 90.40
CA ARG A 289 -56.66 28.25 91.74
C ARG A 289 -57.91 27.46 92.12
N GLY A 290 -57.85 26.60 93.15
CA GLY A 290 -59.05 26.15 93.85
C GLY A 290 -59.03 24.73 94.43
N SER A 291 -59.34 24.67 95.74
CA SER A 291 -59.73 23.51 96.57
C SER A 291 -58.64 22.49 96.95
N SER A 292 -58.11 22.69 98.16
CA SER A 292 -57.36 21.72 98.96
C SER A 292 -58.08 20.37 99.02
N GLY A 293 -57.45 19.36 98.44
CA GLY A 293 -57.79 17.96 98.61
C GLY A 293 -56.52 17.14 98.44
N ARG A 294 -56.07 16.47 99.52
CA ARG A 294 -54.84 15.66 99.60
C ARG A 294 -54.69 14.58 98.50
N GLY A 295 -55.69 14.34 97.65
CA GLY A 295 -55.61 13.45 96.49
C GLY A 295 -54.95 14.07 95.25
N ALA A 296 -55.17 15.36 94.96
CA ALA A 296 -54.69 16.00 93.73
C ALA A 296 -53.19 16.35 93.76
N GLU A 297 -52.64 16.65 94.94
CA GLU A 297 -51.20 16.88 95.12
C GLU A 297 -50.39 15.59 94.93
N ASN A 298 -50.91 14.45 95.39
CA ASN A 298 -50.28 13.14 95.21
C ASN A 298 -50.27 12.69 93.74
N GLU A 299 -51.34 12.98 92.99
CA GLU A 299 -51.40 12.68 91.55
C GLU A 299 -50.47 13.57 90.73
N TYR A 300 -50.38 14.87 91.06
CA TYR A 300 -49.45 15.80 90.41
C TYR A 300 -47.99 15.41 90.67
N GLU A 301 -47.65 15.06 91.91
CA GLU A 301 -46.29 14.64 92.27
C GLU A 301 -45.94 13.26 91.65
N SER A 302 -46.90 12.36 91.55
CA SER A 302 -46.77 11.09 90.82
C SER A 302 -46.53 11.30 89.32
N MET A 303 -47.27 12.21 88.68
CA MET A 303 -47.06 12.58 87.28
C MET A 303 -45.70 13.23 87.06
N ASN A 304 -45.27 14.14 87.92
CA ASN A 304 -43.97 14.81 87.80
C ASN A 304 -42.80 13.82 88.01
N ASN A 305 -42.94 12.88 88.95
CA ASN A 305 -41.98 11.80 89.14
C ASN A 305 -41.93 10.84 87.93
N THR A 306 -43.06 10.60 87.28
CA THR A 306 -43.10 9.80 86.04
C THR A 306 -42.44 10.55 84.89
N LEU A 307 -42.74 11.84 84.71
CA LEU A 307 -42.17 12.68 83.66
C LEU A 307 -40.64 12.86 83.79
N THR A 308 -40.14 13.00 85.02
CA THR A 308 -38.69 13.08 85.27
C THR A 308 -37.99 11.74 85.04
N LYS A 309 -38.64 10.61 85.35
CA LYS A 309 -38.11 9.26 85.03
C LYS A 309 -38.09 9.01 83.53
N THR A 310 -39.17 9.32 82.82
CA THR A 310 -39.24 9.17 81.36
C THR A 310 -38.29 10.13 80.64
N GLY A 311 -38.15 11.37 81.13
CA GLY A 311 -37.17 12.32 80.61
C GLY A 311 -35.71 11.87 80.79
N LYS A 312 -35.37 11.25 81.94
CA LYS A 312 -34.05 10.64 82.15
C LYS A 312 -33.83 9.43 81.25
N ALA A 313 -34.84 8.57 81.08
CA ALA A 313 -34.76 7.43 80.17
C ALA A 313 -34.53 7.88 78.71
N ALA A 314 -35.32 8.84 78.23
CA ALA A 314 -35.18 9.40 76.88
C ALA A 314 -33.79 10.06 76.67
N LYS A 315 -33.25 10.75 77.67
CA LYS A 315 -31.89 11.32 77.59
C LYS A 315 -30.81 10.24 77.48
N ASN A 316 -30.96 9.13 78.20
CA ASN A 316 -30.02 8.01 78.14
C ASN A 316 -30.11 7.29 76.79
N GLU A 317 -31.31 7.12 76.24
CA GLU A 317 -31.52 6.56 74.90
C GLU A 317 -30.89 7.45 73.82
N CYS A 318 -31.11 8.78 73.88
CA CYS A 318 -30.46 9.72 72.96
C CYS A 318 -28.93 9.67 73.05
N ALA A 319 -28.35 9.56 74.26
CA ALA A 319 -26.90 9.41 74.42
C ALA A 319 -26.39 8.07 73.85
N SER A 320 -27.15 7.00 74.02
CA SER A 320 -26.84 5.68 73.44
C SER A 320 -26.85 5.74 71.91
N MET A 321 -27.87 6.37 71.31
CA MET A 321 -27.96 6.56 69.86
C MET A 321 -26.82 7.44 69.32
N ALA A 322 -26.47 8.53 70.00
CA ALA A 322 -25.35 9.40 69.60
C ALA A 322 -24.02 8.63 69.61
N ASN A 323 -23.78 7.80 70.61
CA ASN A 323 -22.59 6.94 70.67
C ASN A 323 -22.60 5.87 69.56
N ALA A 324 -23.76 5.27 69.28
CA ALA A 324 -23.91 4.30 68.21
C ALA A 324 -23.63 4.93 66.83
N LEU A 325 -24.14 6.14 66.59
CA LEU A 325 -23.90 6.90 65.36
C LEU A 325 -22.43 7.33 65.21
N SER A 326 -21.78 7.77 66.28
CA SER A 326 -20.34 8.09 66.25
C SER A 326 -19.49 6.86 65.92
N LYS A 327 -19.82 5.71 66.53
CA LYS A 327 -19.15 4.44 66.22
C LYS A 327 -19.38 4.01 64.77
N ALA A 328 -20.59 4.17 64.26
CA ALA A 328 -20.91 3.87 62.85
C ALA A 328 -20.15 4.82 61.89
N GLY A 329 -20.08 6.11 62.19
CA GLY A 329 -19.31 7.09 61.40
C GLY A 329 -17.83 6.73 61.30
N ASN A 330 -17.21 6.36 62.43
CA ASN A 330 -15.81 5.92 62.45
C ASN A 330 -15.58 4.65 61.63
N VAL A 331 -16.53 3.72 61.57
CA VAL A 331 -16.40 2.51 60.74
C VAL A 331 -16.38 2.90 59.26
N VAL A 332 -17.30 3.75 58.82
CA VAL A 332 -17.39 4.22 57.42
C VAL A 332 -16.13 4.99 57.02
N GLU A 333 -15.61 5.85 57.89
CA GLU A 333 -14.42 6.65 57.59
C GLU A 333 -13.15 5.79 57.49
N ASN A 334 -13.00 4.78 58.36
CA ASN A 334 -11.90 3.82 58.26
C ASN A 334 -11.98 2.94 57.00
N GLU A 335 -13.19 2.52 56.60
CA GLU A 335 -13.39 1.78 55.35
C GLU A 335 -13.05 2.64 54.13
N TYR A 336 -13.45 3.91 54.14
CA TYR A 336 -13.14 4.85 53.08
C TYR A 336 -11.63 5.08 52.94
N GLU A 337 -10.92 5.29 54.06
CA GLU A 337 -9.45 5.43 54.05
C GLU A 337 -8.74 4.15 53.59
N SER A 338 -9.23 2.98 53.99
CA SER A 338 -8.71 1.70 53.51
C SER A 338 -8.87 1.55 51.99
N MET A 339 -10.04 1.92 51.47
CA MET A 339 -10.34 1.90 50.04
C MET A 339 -9.48 2.90 49.26
N SER A 340 -9.34 4.13 49.77
CA SER A 340 -8.51 5.20 49.19
C SER A 340 -7.04 4.77 49.08
N ASN A 341 -6.50 4.18 50.14
CA ASN A 341 -5.14 3.66 50.15
C ASN A 341 -4.94 2.50 49.16
N THR A 342 -5.95 1.63 49.02
CA THR A 342 -5.93 0.54 48.05
C THR A 342 -5.93 1.08 46.61
N CYS A 343 -6.81 2.04 46.31
CA CYS A 343 -6.88 2.70 45.00
C CYS A 343 -5.55 3.39 44.65
N ARG A 344 -4.91 4.07 45.61
CA ARG A 344 -3.60 4.73 45.41
C ARG A 344 -2.49 3.73 45.08
N LYS A 345 -2.52 2.53 45.67
CA LYS A 345 -1.54 1.47 45.40
C LYS A 345 -1.72 0.89 43.99
N VAL A 346 -2.96 0.61 43.60
CA VAL A 346 -3.29 0.11 42.25
C VAL A 346 -2.85 1.11 41.18
N ARG A 347 -3.23 2.38 41.30
CA ARG A 347 -2.81 3.43 40.35
C ARG A 347 -1.29 3.53 40.19
N LYS A 348 -0.54 3.43 41.28
CA LYS A 348 0.93 3.44 41.23
C LYS A 348 1.52 2.21 40.55
N ALA A 349 0.91 1.04 40.75
CA ALA A 349 1.33 -0.17 40.07
C ALA A 349 1.12 -0.03 38.55
N ASP A 350 -0.06 0.47 38.14
CA ASP A 350 -0.40 0.69 36.74
C ASP A 350 0.52 1.74 36.08
N GLU A 351 0.83 2.85 36.77
CA GLU A 351 1.77 3.88 36.29
C GLU A 351 3.17 3.31 36.06
N ASN A 352 3.66 2.50 36.99
CA ASN A 352 4.98 1.87 36.88
C ASN A 352 5.02 0.84 35.73
N GLU A 353 3.94 0.08 35.54
CA GLU A 353 3.84 -0.89 34.44
C GLU A 353 3.80 -0.19 33.09
N TYR A 354 3.03 0.90 32.98
CA TYR A 354 2.99 1.73 31.78
C TYR A 354 4.35 2.34 31.44
N GLU A 355 5.06 2.87 32.44
CA GLU A 355 6.38 3.44 32.26
C GLU A 355 7.43 2.38 31.87
N SER A 356 7.32 1.17 32.43
CA SER A 356 8.16 0.03 32.02
C SER A 356 7.93 -0.35 30.56
N MET A 357 6.66 -0.47 30.14
CA MET A 357 6.32 -0.77 28.75
C MET A 357 6.79 0.32 27.79
N ALA A 358 6.61 1.60 28.15
CA ALA A 358 7.07 2.73 27.33
C ALA A 358 8.59 2.73 27.15
N ASN A 359 9.34 2.39 28.21
CA ASN A 359 10.80 2.28 28.14
C ASN A 359 11.26 1.11 27.27
N THR A 360 10.60 -0.05 27.36
CA THR A 360 10.89 -1.21 26.50
C THR A 360 10.61 -0.87 25.03
N LEU A 361 9.44 -0.29 24.74
CA LEU A 361 9.07 0.12 23.39
C LEU A 361 10.04 1.17 22.80
N SER A 362 10.53 2.09 23.64
CA SER A 362 11.54 3.08 23.23
C SER A 362 12.88 2.45 22.89
N LYS A 363 13.31 1.43 23.64
CA LYS A 363 14.53 0.66 23.36
C LYS A 363 14.37 -0.16 22.08
N ASP A 364 13.25 -0.86 21.91
CA ASP A 364 12.98 -1.67 20.73
C ASP A 364 12.94 -0.81 19.46
N LYS A 365 12.31 0.38 19.54
CA LYS A 365 12.30 1.35 18.45
C LYS A 365 13.71 1.80 18.05
N ARG A 366 14.60 2.03 19.03
CA ARG A 366 16.00 2.40 18.74
C ARG A 366 16.79 1.24 18.16
N SER A 367 16.63 0.03 18.71
CA SER A 367 17.30 -1.17 18.20
C SER A 367 16.94 -1.41 16.74
N MET A 368 15.64 -1.38 16.45
CA MET A 368 15.12 -1.55 15.10
C MET A 368 15.62 -0.45 14.16
N GLY A 369 15.63 0.82 14.61
CA GLY A 369 16.20 1.92 13.83
C GLY A 369 17.67 1.72 13.45
N ASN A 370 18.48 1.25 14.39
CA ASN A 370 19.90 0.98 14.15
C ASN A 370 20.12 -0.17 13.16
N GLU A 371 19.29 -1.22 13.22
CA GLU A 371 19.32 -2.33 12.28
C GLU A 371 18.97 -1.87 10.86
N TYR A 372 17.91 -1.07 10.72
CA TYR A 372 17.54 -0.47 9.43
C TYR A 372 18.66 0.39 8.85
N GLU A 373 19.31 1.22 9.66
CA GLU A 373 20.41 2.06 9.21
C GLU A 373 21.64 1.22 8.82
N SER A 374 21.94 0.15 9.55
CA SER A 374 23.00 -0.80 9.19
C SER A 374 22.72 -1.50 7.85
N MET A 375 21.50 -1.97 7.64
CA MET A 375 21.09 -2.59 6.38
C MET A 375 21.16 -1.59 5.22
N ALA A 376 20.67 -0.37 5.40
CA ALA A 376 20.72 0.68 4.38
C ALA A 376 22.16 1.02 3.98
N ASN A 377 23.07 1.10 4.95
CA ASN A 377 24.48 1.34 4.70
C ASN A 377 25.15 0.18 3.96
N THR A 378 24.81 -1.07 4.30
CA THR A 378 25.31 -2.26 3.61
C THR A 378 24.82 -2.30 2.17
N LEU A 379 23.53 -2.09 1.95
CA LEU A 379 22.92 -2.07 0.62
C LEU A 379 23.52 -0.96 -0.26
N SER A 380 23.79 0.22 0.32
CA SER A 380 24.46 1.32 -0.39
C SER A 380 25.89 0.95 -0.80
N ARG A 381 26.65 0.27 0.06
CA ARG A 381 28.00 -0.21 -0.26
C ARG A 381 27.97 -1.25 -1.38
N ASP A 382 27.05 -2.21 -1.31
CA ASP A 382 26.94 -3.29 -2.30
C ASP A 382 26.50 -2.74 -3.65
N LYS A 383 25.54 -1.81 -3.68
CA LYS A 383 25.14 -1.08 -4.88
C LYS A 383 26.32 -0.40 -5.55
N ASN A 384 27.09 0.38 -4.79
CA ASN A 384 28.25 1.10 -5.33
C ASN A 384 29.35 0.14 -5.82
N SER A 385 29.55 -0.99 -5.14
CA SER A 385 30.50 -2.02 -5.58
C SER A 385 30.09 -2.60 -6.92
N MET A 386 28.83 -3.00 -7.08
CA MET A 386 28.31 -3.54 -8.34
C MET A 386 28.37 -2.52 -9.48
N GLU A 387 28.05 -1.25 -9.20
CA GLU A 387 28.10 -0.18 -10.20
C GLU A 387 29.54 0.03 -10.71
N ASN A 388 30.52 0.05 -9.80
CA ASN A 388 31.94 0.14 -10.17
C ASN A 388 32.41 -1.07 -11.00
N GLU A 389 31.98 -2.28 -10.65
CA GLU A 389 32.30 -3.49 -11.41
C GLU A 389 31.69 -3.46 -12.81
N TYR A 390 30.43 -3.02 -12.91
CA TYR A 390 29.73 -2.87 -14.18
C TYR A 390 30.42 -1.83 -15.09
N GLU A 391 30.78 -0.66 -14.55
CA GLU A 391 31.50 0.37 -15.30
C GLU A 391 32.87 -0.12 -15.79
N SER A 392 33.59 -0.87 -14.95
CA SER A 392 34.87 -1.49 -15.32
C SER A 392 34.73 -2.48 -16.47
N MET A 393 33.73 -3.36 -16.40
CA MET A 393 33.42 -4.32 -17.47
C MET A 393 33.01 -3.60 -18.76
N ALA A 394 32.13 -2.60 -18.67
CA ALA A 394 31.69 -1.82 -19.83
C ALA A 394 32.86 -1.11 -20.52
N SER A 395 33.78 -0.53 -19.74
CA SER A 395 35.01 0.10 -20.25
C SER A 395 35.91 -0.90 -20.97
N THR A 396 36.10 -2.08 -20.38
CA THR A 396 36.92 -3.16 -20.96
C THR A 396 36.31 -3.66 -22.28
N LEU A 397 35.00 -3.88 -22.29
CA LEU A 397 34.29 -4.35 -23.49
C LEU A 397 34.31 -3.31 -24.61
N SER A 398 34.15 -2.03 -24.27
CA SER A 398 34.24 -0.91 -25.23
C SER A 398 35.63 -0.82 -25.86
N LYS A 399 36.70 -0.93 -25.06
CA LYS A 399 38.08 -0.96 -25.55
C LYS A 399 38.33 -2.16 -26.45
N GLY A 400 37.88 -3.35 -26.05
CA GLY A 400 38.01 -4.57 -26.84
C GLY A 400 37.29 -4.46 -28.20
N LYS A 401 36.06 -3.95 -28.20
CA LYS A 401 35.28 -3.70 -29.42
C LYS A 401 36.02 -2.78 -30.39
N LYS A 402 36.53 -1.64 -29.90
CA LYS A 402 37.25 -0.66 -30.74
C LYS A 402 38.53 -1.25 -31.32
N ASN A 403 39.26 -2.07 -30.55
CA ASN A 403 40.46 -2.73 -31.07
C ASN A 403 40.12 -3.71 -32.20
N MET A 404 39.08 -4.52 -32.04
CA MET A 404 38.62 -5.45 -33.08
C MET A 404 38.14 -4.72 -34.34
N GLU A 405 37.41 -3.61 -34.20
CA GLU A 405 36.97 -2.79 -35.34
C GLU A 405 38.19 -2.23 -36.11
N ASN A 406 39.19 -1.71 -35.41
CA ASN A 406 40.41 -1.21 -36.04
C ASN A 406 41.20 -2.32 -36.77
N GLU A 407 41.31 -3.50 -36.16
CA GLU A 407 41.98 -4.66 -36.79
C GLU A 407 41.23 -5.13 -38.04
N TYR A 408 39.90 -5.18 -37.97
CA TYR A 408 39.06 -5.53 -39.11
C TYR A 408 39.19 -4.52 -40.25
N GLU A 409 39.16 -3.21 -39.96
CA GLU A 409 39.35 -2.16 -40.97
C GLU A 409 40.74 -2.25 -41.63
N SER A 410 41.78 -2.53 -40.85
CA SER A 410 43.14 -2.71 -41.35
C SER A 410 43.23 -3.92 -42.30
N MET A 411 42.65 -5.06 -41.91
CA MET A 411 42.59 -6.25 -42.76
C MET A 411 41.79 -6.00 -44.03
N ALA A 412 40.61 -5.36 -43.93
CA ALA A 412 39.78 -5.03 -45.07
C ALA A 412 40.50 -4.11 -46.07
N SER A 413 41.24 -3.11 -45.57
CA SER A 413 42.08 -2.22 -46.40
C SER A 413 43.19 -2.99 -47.12
N THR A 414 43.86 -3.90 -46.42
CA THR A 414 44.92 -4.74 -46.99
C THR A 414 44.37 -5.67 -48.08
N LEU A 415 43.22 -6.32 -47.83
CA LEU A 415 42.55 -7.18 -48.81
C LEU A 415 42.13 -6.40 -50.06
N SER A 416 41.56 -5.21 -49.87
CA SER A 416 41.14 -4.34 -50.97
C SER A 416 42.32 -3.92 -51.85
N LYS A 417 43.44 -3.51 -51.25
CA LYS A 417 44.67 -3.19 -51.98
C LYS A 417 45.20 -4.39 -52.76
N GLY A 418 45.25 -5.57 -52.13
CA GLY A 418 45.69 -6.81 -52.77
C GLY A 418 44.80 -7.19 -53.97
N LYS A 419 43.48 -7.09 -53.80
CA LYS A 419 42.51 -7.35 -54.88
C LYS A 419 42.75 -6.42 -56.08
N ASN A 420 42.85 -5.11 -55.84
CA ASN A 420 43.05 -4.15 -56.93
C ASN A 420 44.39 -4.35 -57.65
N SER A 421 45.44 -4.73 -56.91
CA SER A 421 46.74 -5.06 -57.51
C SER A 421 46.64 -6.25 -58.46
N MET A 422 45.99 -7.34 -58.03
CA MET A 422 45.80 -8.52 -58.87
C MET A 422 44.91 -8.24 -60.09
N GLU A 423 43.86 -7.44 -59.91
CA GLU A 423 42.95 -7.07 -60.99
C GLU A 423 43.69 -6.24 -62.06
N ASN A 424 44.52 -5.29 -61.64
CA ASN A 424 45.39 -4.53 -62.55
C ASN A 424 46.40 -5.41 -63.30
N GLU A 425 47.01 -6.38 -62.62
CA GLU A 425 47.93 -7.33 -63.26
C GLU A 425 47.22 -8.22 -64.29
N TYR A 426 46.02 -8.69 -63.95
CA TYR A 426 45.20 -9.49 -64.85
C TYR A 426 44.77 -8.70 -66.09
N GLU A 427 44.30 -7.47 -65.92
CA GLU A 427 43.95 -6.59 -67.04
C GLU A 427 45.16 -6.30 -67.94
N SER A 428 46.33 -6.08 -67.36
CA SER A 428 47.58 -5.88 -68.10
C SER A 428 47.93 -7.12 -68.94
N MET A 429 47.88 -8.32 -68.36
CA MET A 429 48.12 -9.57 -69.09
C MET A 429 47.08 -9.79 -70.19
N ALA A 430 45.80 -9.57 -69.90
CA ALA A 430 44.72 -9.71 -70.88
C ALA A 430 44.89 -8.75 -72.07
N SER A 431 45.33 -7.52 -71.81
CA SER A 431 45.61 -6.53 -72.85
C SER A 431 46.80 -6.92 -73.73
N THR A 432 47.86 -7.45 -73.13
CA THR A 432 49.05 -7.94 -73.82
C THR A 432 48.70 -9.11 -74.73
N LEU A 433 47.99 -10.11 -74.19
CA LEU A 433 47.52 -11.27 -74.94
C LEU A 433 46.63 -10.87 -76.13
N SER A 434 45.74 -9.89 -75.92
CA SER A 434 44.87 -9.37 -76.98
C SER A 434 45.63 -8.64 -78.08
N ARG A 435 46.75 -7.98 -77.75
CA ARG A 435 47.62 -7.32 -78.72
C ARG A 435 48.43 -8.34 -79.52
N ASP A 436 49.00 -9.33 -78.84
CA ASP A 436 49.81 -10.37 -79.47
C ASP A 436 48.95 -11.25 -80.40
N LYS A 437 47.71 -11.57 -79.99
CA LYS A 437 46.73 -12.23 -80.87
C LYS A 437 46.49 -11.46 -82.17
N ARG A 438 46.21 -10.16 -82.09
CA ARG A 438 46.01 -9.30 -83.27
C ARG A 438 47.25 -9.23 -84.16
N SER A 439 48.45 -9.21 -83.55
CA SER A 439 49.71 -9.24 -84.29
C SER A 439 49.84 -10.53 -85.11
N MET A 440 49.60 -11.68 -84.48
CA MET A 440 49.65 -12.98 -85.17
C MET A 440 48.61 -13.10 -86.29
N GLU A 441 47.38 -12.61 -86.06
CA GLU A 441 46.33 -12.59 -87.09
C GLU A 441 46.74 -11.74 -88.30
N SER A 442 47.32 -10.56 -88.06
CA SER A 442 47.85 -9.68 -89.11
C SER A 442 48.99 -10.33 -89.90
N GLU A 443 49.94 -10.99 -89.22
CA GLU A 443 51.03 -11.72 -89.88
C GLU A 443 50.50 -12.86 -90.75
N TYR A 444 49.53 -13.61 -90.23
CA TYR A 444 48.89 -14.70 -90.97
C TYR A 444 48.17 -14.20 -92.23
N GLU A 445 47.38 -13.13 -92.11
CA GLU A 445 46.70 -12.50 -93.26
C GLU A 445 47.71 -12.00 -94.31
N SER A 446 48.80 -11.38 -93.88
CA SER A 446 49.88 -10.94 -94.78
C SER A 446 50.49 -12.10 -95.56
N MET A 447 50.76 -13.22 -94.89
CA MET A 447 51.30 -14.43 -95.52
C MET A 447 50.30 -15.06 -96.50
N ALA A 448 49.02 -15.13 -96.12
CA ALA A 448 47.96 -15.63 -97.00
C ALA A 448 47.79 -14.76 -98.26
N ASN A 449 47.89 -13.44 -98.12
CA ASN A 449 47.86 -12.50 -99.24
C ASN A 449 49.07 -12.68 -100.16
N THR A 450 50.26 -12.86 -99.59
CA THR A 450 51.49 -13.08 -100.35
C THR A 450 51.41 -14.37 -101.16
N PHE A 451 50.95 -15.47 -100.55
CA PHE A 451 50.72 -16.74 -101.24
C PHE A 451 49.69 -16.61 -102.36
N SER A 452 48.58 -15.90 -102.12
CA SER A 452 47.54 -15.64 -103.11
C SER A 452 48.03 -14.79 -104.29
N ARG A 453 49.00 -13.89 -104.08
CA ARG A 453 49.66 -13.14 -105.17
C ARG A 453 50.63 -14.03 -105.94
N GLY A 454 51.44 -14.83 -105.25
CA GLY A 454 52.36 -15.77 -105.89
C GLY A 454 51.64 -16.78 -106.80
N LYS A 455 50.54 -17.36 -106.31
CA LYS A 455 49.68 -18.25 -107.10
C LYS A 455 49.17 -17.59 -108.40
N ARG A 456 48.64 -16.36 -108.31
CA ARG A 456 48.17 -15.61 -109.49
C ARG A 456 49.29 -15.29 -110.48
N SER A 457 50.51 -15.03 -109.99
CA SER A 457 51.66 -14.82 -110.89
C SER A 457 51.98 -16.07 -111.69
N MET A 458 52.02 -17.23 -111.02
CA MET A 458 52.30 -18.51 -111.68
C MET A 458 51.20 -18.94 -112.67
N GLU A 459 49.93 -18.62 -112.38
CA GLU A 459 48.82 -18.88 -113.31
C GLU A 459 48.87 -17.98 -114.56
N ASN A 460 49.47 -16.79 -114.48
CA ASN A 460 49.62 -15.87 -115.61
C ASN A 460 50.83 -16.15 -116.51
N ASP A 461 51.86 -16.85 -116.02
CA ASP A 461 53.07 -17.21 -116.79
C ASP A 461 52.87 -18.46 -117.69
N HIS A 462 51.66 -19.03 -117.72
CA HIS A 462 51.27 -20.19 -118.54
C HIS A 462 50.26 -19.87 -119.67
N ILE A 463 50.07 -18.59 -119.98
CA ILE A 463 49.33 -18.09 -121.16
C ILE A 463 50.32 -17.37 -122.06
#